data_AF-A0A939YDH8-F1
#
_entry.id   AF-A0A939YDH8-F1
#
_cell.length_a   1.000
_cell.length_b   1.000
_cell.length_c   1.000
_cell.angle_alpha   90.00
_cell.angle_beta   90.00
_cell.angle_gamma   90.00
#
_symmetry.space_group_name_H-M   'P 1'
#
loop_
_entity.id
_entity.type
_entity.pdbx_description
1 polymer ?
#
loop_
_entity_poly.entity_id
_entity_poly.type
_entity_poly.pdbx_seq_one_letter_code
_entity_poly.pdbx_strand_id
1 'polypeptide(L)'
;MKRFLAFLISLTLLALCGCGGNNAEPSGVPSAEETAEESSAEEAPEYAIVFYRFYADEADRMAAKVKELTGKEIQVIKYGQNSQMPAHAVYIGEVTDGVGSELCKASRGMDYGIKPQNGSVYIYGGSRDAVTKAAEYFMSEFITENGVNTDTEYVYTHDYPLAGASVCGVPLSEYTVVYSATTNEAKYSDVANEIKQYLKENADRSPTVAPATRAETEYELLLGSETGRQAGKGLYESKFEYDAYRIIIDGTKIAIVGGNACAVWHGFLALCSAVAENGGNIGETTIDGRCRLVKVACVGGSITEGSNSKDPDKTYPNFLQKMLGYDYLVKNYGIGGYSVVNSDVYAYTKHWKYTTSVKFVPDVVIWMLGINDGNPSQDYKAWEGTNRLEKYIQSAEMMFSAYEKVNPDVQIFVTLPSSLFKSDVWTEWKEWGARVEKYVIPLNRELAEKHGYPVIDVFTWANGHPEVFPDGLHPEDDAYKTYAKRVYDEIYGVIKTPEDLG
;
A
#
# COMPACT_ATOMS: atom_id res chain seq x y z
N MET A 1 -6.29 -4.31 -17.72
CA MET A 1 -6.21 -3.87 -19.14
C MET A 1 -5.59 -2.48 -19.24
N LYS A 2 -4.32 -2.39 -19.66
CA LYS A 2 -3.67 -1.11 -20.03
C LYS A 2 -3.97 -0.82 -21.50
N ARG A 3 -4.61 0.31 -21.81
CA ARG A 3 -4.78 0.78 -23.20
C ARG A 3 -3.96 2.05 -23.42
N PHE A 4 -2.89 1.88 -24.20
CA PHE A 4 -2.17 2.92 -24.93
C PHE A 4 -3.15 3.73 -25.79
N LEU A 5 -3.06 5.06 -25.73
CA LEU A 5 -3.64 5.94 -26.74
C LEU A 5 -2.52 6.76 -27.37
N ALA A 6 -2.23 6.47 -28.63
CA ALA A 6 -1.39 7.26 -29.50
C ALA A 6 -2.19 8.46 -30.03
N PHE A 7 -1.58 9.64 -30.10
CA PHE A 7 -2.06 10.74 -30.94
C PHE A 7 -0.88 11.39 -31.67
N LEU A 8 -1.05 11.57 -32.98
CA LEU A 8 -0.11 12.17 -33.90
C LEU A 8 -0.88 13.15 -34.80
N ILE A 9 -0.23 14.28 -35.07
CA ILE A 9 -0.41 15.24 -36.20
C ILE A 9 -1.49 16.32 -36.08
N SER A 10 -1.04 17.58 -36.09
CA SER A 10 -1.48 18.59 -37.07
C SER A 10 -0.59 19.85 -36.98
N LEU A 11 0.41 19.92 -37.85
CA LEU A 11 1.21 21.12 -38.13
C LEU A 11 0.53 21.88 -39.26
N THR A 12 0.11 23.13 -39.04
CA THR A 12 -0.37 24.03 -40.11
C THR A 12 0.67 25.10 -40.42
N LEU A 13 1.06 25.13 -41.69
CA LEU A 13 2.01 26.03 -42.36
C LEU A 13 1.21 26.90 -43.35
N LEU A 14 1.41 28.22 -43.33
CA LEU A 14 1.22 29.15 -44.46
C LEU A 14 1.86 30.49 -44.03
N ALA A 15 3.08 30.84 -44.49
CA ALA A 15 3.43 31.53 -45.76
C ALA A 15 2.93 33.00 -45.77
N LEU A 16 3.74 34.05 -45.95
CA LEU A 16 4.56 34.39 -47.13
C LEU A 16 5.43 35.65 -46.86
N CYS A 17 6.57 35.72 -47.57
CA CYS A 17 7.26 36.87 -48.19
C CYS A 17 7.58 38.15 -47.36
N GLY A 18 8.75 38.77 -47.47
CA GLY A 18 9.86 38.62 -48.41
C GLY A 18 10.85 39.80 -48.30
N CYS A 19 11.98 39.67 -49.02
CA CYS A 19 12.97 40.70 -49.38
C CYS A 19 13.76 41.34 -48.22
N GLY A 20 15.08 41.48 -48.24
CA GLY A 20 16.10 41.22 -49.25
C GLY A 20 17.48 41.40 -48.62
N GLY A 21 18.50 40.80 -49.23
CA GLY A 21 19.89 41.03 -48.87
C GLY A 21 20.48 42.23 -49.62
N ASN A 22 21.45 42.91 -49.01
CA ASN A 22 22.81 42.96 -49.54
C ASN A 22 23.78 43.72 -48.61
N ASN A 23 24.85 43.00 -48.24
CA ASN A 23 26.26 43.38 -48.06
C ASN A 23 26.67 44.86 -48.21
N ALA A 24 27.45 45.37 -47.26
CA ALA A 24 28.92 45.58 -47.38
C ALA A 24 29.47 46.49 -46.26
N GLU A 25 30.55 46.05 -45.60
CA GLU A 25 31.51 46.86 -44.82
C GLU A 25 32.37 47.77 -45.75
N PRO A 26 33.37 48.60 -45.31
CA PRO A 26 33.85 48.94 -43.95
C PRO A 26 34.13 50.46 -43.73
N SER A 27 34.52 50.83 -42.49
CA SER A 27 35.68 51.68 -42.12
C SER A 27 35.39 52.52 -40.86
N GLY A 28 36.37 52.58 -39.96
CA GLY A 28 36.15 52.92 -38.54
C GLY A 28 36.44 54.35 -38.08
N VAL A 29 35.91 54.60 -36.86
CA VAL A 29 36.42 55.42 -35.71
C VAL A 29 36.41 56.95 -35.90
N PRO A 30 35.98 57.82 -34.93
CA PRO A 30 36.07 57.66 -33.46
C PRO A 30 34.86 58.04 -32.58
N SER A 31 34.92 57.51 -31.35
CA SER A 31 34.45 57.98 -30.04
C SER A 31 33.40 59.10 -29.94
N ALA A 32 32.30 58.78 -29.25
CA ALA A 32 31.72 59.65 -28.23
C ALA A 32 31.05 58.77 -27.17
N GLU A 33 31.36 59.02 -25.91
CA GLU A 33 30.72 58.44 -24.73
C GLU A 33 29.23 58.78 -24.75
N GLU A 34 28.36 57.78 -24.77
CA GLU A 34 26.97 57.92 -24.37
C GLU A 34 26.73 57.02 -23.16
N THR A 35 26.44 57.69 -22.06
CA THR A 35 26.07 57.16 -20.75
C THR A 35 24.94 56.15 -20.90
N ALA A 36 25.22 54.88 -20.59
CA ALA A 36 24.18 53.90 -20.32
C ALA A 36 23.45 54.31 -19.04
N GLU A 37 22.19 54.71 -19.18
CA GLU A 37 21.25 54.72 -18.06
C GLU A 37 21.18 53.29 -17.53
N GLU A 38 21.71 53.08 -16.32
CA GLU A 38 21.42 51.90 -15.51
C GLU A 38 19.90 51.86 -15.29
N SER A 39 19.25 50.96 -16.03
CA SER A 39 17.97 50.40 -15.64
C SER A 39 18.15 49.81 -14.24
N SER A 40 17.72 50.55 -13.22
CA SER A 40 17.61 50.05 -11.86
C SER A 40 16.67 48.84 -11.88
N ALA A 41 17.24 47.65 -11.83
CA ALA A 41 16.48 46.45 -11.52
C ALA A 41 15.86 46.69 -10.14
N GLU A 42 14.55 46.85 -10.09
CA GLU A 42 13.77 46.96 -8.88
C GLU A 42 14.15 45.76 -7.99
N GLU A 43 14.74 45.99 -6.81
CA GLU A 43 15.11 44.91 -5.90
C GLU A 43 13.84 44.14 -5.55
N ALA A 44 13.77 42.86 -5.97
CA ALA A 44 12.64 41.99 -5.67
C ALA A 44 12.37 42.01 -4.15
N PRO A 45 11.10 42.15 -3.71
CA PRO A 45 10.78 42.36 -2.30
C PRO A 45 11.29 41.21 -1.44
N GLU A 46 11.71 41.53 -0.22
CA GLU A 46 12.15 40.54 0.77
C GLU A 46 10.93 39.71 1.23
N TYR A 47 10.76 38.53 0.65
CA TYR A 47 9.68 37.61 1.00
C TYR A 47 9.97 36.90 2.33
N ALA A 48 8.92 36.60 3.09
CA ALA A 48 9.00 35.62 4.17
C ALA A 48 8.17 34.38 3.82
N ILE A 49 8.54 33.22 4.36
CA ILE A 49 7.72 32.00 4.29
C ILE A 49 6.91 31.92 5.58
N VAL A 50 5.58 31.95 5.47
CA VAL A 50 4.67 31.89 6.60
C VAL A 50 3.87 30.59 6.54
N PHE A 51 3.96 29.74 7.55
CA PHE A 51 3.33 28.42 7.51
C PHE A 51 2.30 28.20 8.61
N TYR A 52 1.21 27.52 8.27
CA TYR A 52 0.18 27.14 9.23
C TYR A 52 0.52 25.82 9.94
N ARG A 53 0.64 25.86 11.28
CA ARG A 53 0.73 24.70 12.21
C ARG A 53 1.69 23.58 11.82
N PHE A 54 1.30 22.73 10.87
CA PHE A 54 1.86 21.43 10.54
C PHE A 54 2.86 21.44 9.38
N TYR A 55 3.06 22.59 8.71
CA TYR A 55 3.88 22.70 7.49
C TYR A 55 5.28 23.26 7.74
N ALA A 56 5.87 22.96 8.91
CA ALA A 56 7.21 23.42 9.25
C ALA A 56 8.27 22.81 8.31
N ASP A 57 8.17 21.49 8.08
CA ASP A 57 9.12 20.76 7.23
C ASP A 57 9.06 21.25 5.77
N GLU A 58 7.86 21.51 5.24
CA GLU A 58 7.68 22.11 3.92
C GLU A 58 8.28 23.52 3.85
N ALA A 59 8.07 24.34 4.88
CA ALA A 59 8.61 25.70 4.94
C ALA A 59 10.14 25.71 5.00
N ASP A 60 10.74 24.83 5.80
CA ASP A 60 12.21 24.72 5.94
C ASP A 60 12.85 24.19 4.64
N ARG A 61 12.24 23.19 3.99
CA ARG A 61 12.69 22.72 2.66
C ARG A 61 12.62 23.83 1.62
N MET A 62 11.55 24.62 1.64
CA MET A 62 11.37 25.73 0.73
C MET A 62 12.41 26.83 0.96
N ALA A 63 12.68 27.19 2.22
CA ALA A 63 13.73 28.14 2.56
C ALA A 63 15.12 27.67 2.11
N ALA A 64 15.42 26.38 2.33
CA ALA A 64 16.66 25.78 1.85
C ALA A 64 16.78 25.85 0.32
N LYS A 65 15.67 25.63 -0.40
CA LYS A 65 15.64 25.70 -1.86
C LYS A 65 15.88 27.12 -2.39
N VAL A 66 15.26 28.12 -1.77
CA VAL A 66 15.51 29.55 -2.09
C VAL A 66 16.98 29.88 -1.88
N LYS A 67 17.56 29.49 -0.73
CA LYS A 67 18.97 29.73 -0.42
C LYS A 67 19.90 29.03 -1.41
N GLU A 68 19.59 27.80 -1.78
CA GLU A 68 20.36 27.02 -2.76
C GLU A 68 20.42 27.72 -4.12
N LEU A 69 19.29 28.19 -4.64
CA LEU A 69 19.20 28.75 -6.00
C LEU A 69 19.59 30.22 -6.11
N THR A 70 19.38 31.01 -5.05
CA THR A 70 19.54 32.48 -5.11
C THR A 70 20.68 32.99 -4.22
N GLY A 71 21.18 32.17 -3.29
CA GLY A 71 22.11 32.60 -2.25
C GLY A 71 21.48 33.45 -1.14
N LYS A 72 20.20 33.81 -1.22
CA LYS A 72 19.50 34.65 -0.24
C LYS A 72 18.88 33.81 0.88
N GLU A 73 19.06 34.25 2.13
CA GLU A 73 18.31 33.69 3.26
C GLU A 73 16.92 34.29 3.29
N ILE A 74 15.93 33.44 3.60
CA ILE A 74 14.52 33.83 3.69
C ILE A 74 14.00 33.51 5.08
N GLN A 75 13.24 34.44 5.66
CA GLN A 75 12.69 34.25 7.00
C GLN A 75 11.57 33.20 6.97
N VAL A 76 11.62 32.23 7.88
CA VAL A 76 10.54 31.26 8.11
C VAL A 76 9.77 31.63 9.37
N ILE A 77 8.46 31.82 9.26
CA ILE A 77 7.58 32.30 10.32
C ILE A 77 6.44 31.30 10.53
N LYS A 78 6.31 30.80 11.76
CA LYS A 78 5.12 30.03 12.14
C LYS A 78 3.93 30.97 12.33
N TYR A 79 2.84 30.70 11.63
CA TYR A 79 1.61 31.46 11.79
C TYR A 79 0.96 31.24 13.17
N GLY A 80 0.57 32.33 13.82
CA GLY A 80 -0.24 32.35 15.04
C GLY A 80 -1.36 33.39 14.92
N GLN A 81 -2.46 33.22 15.67
CA GLN A 81 -3.66 34.07 15.57
C GLN A 81 -3.41 35.58 15.79
N ASN A 82 -2.27 35.97 16.38
CA ASN A 82 -1.88 37.36 16.62
C ASN A 82 -0.55 37.73 15.94
N SER A 83 -0.08 36.93 14.97
CA SER A 83 1.18 37.21 14.28
C SER A 83 1.02 38.42 13.36
N GLN A 84 1.95 39.38 13.43
CA GLN A 84 2.02 40.46 12.45
C GLN A 84 2.42 39.87 11.09
N MET A 85 1.58 40.07 10.08
CA MET A 85 1.79 39.49 8.75
C MET A 85 2.76 40.35 7.93
N PRO A 86 3.77 39.74 7.28
CA PRO A 86 4.61 40.44 6.31
C PRO A 86 3.77 40.98 5.15
N ALA A 87 4.21 42.09 4.53
CA ALA A 87 3.55 42.64 3.35
C ALA A 87 3.70 41.73 2.11
N HIS A 88 4.82 41.00 2.04
CA HIS A 88 5.16 40.08 0.96
C HIS A 88 5.56 38.74 1.58
N ALA A 89 4.75 37.70 1.37
CA ALA A 89 5.03 36.37 1.89
C ALA A 89 4.55 35.25 0.98
N VAL A 90 5.16 34.08 1.14
CA VAL A 90 4.64 32.80 0.69
C VAL A 90 3.92 32.15 1.86
N TYR A 91 2.60 32.09 1.80
CA TYR A 91 1.73 31.52 2.81
C TYR A 91 1.45 30.05 2.52
N ILE A 92 1.71 29.16 3.48
CA ILE A 92 1.47 27.71 3.35
C ILE A 92 0.29 27.29 4.23
N GLY A 93 -0.82 26.92 3.60
CA GLY A 93 -2.03 26.37 4.22
C GLY A 93 -3.03 27.42 4.72
N GLU A 94 -3.81 27.06 5.75
CA GLU A 94 -4.92 27.86 6.30
C GLU A 94 -4.47 29.06 7.14
N VAL A 95 -3.66 29.94 6.56
CA VAL A 95 -3.33 31.22 7.16
C VAL A 95 -4.59 32.08 7.21
N THR A 96 -4.97 32.58 8.39
CA THR A 96 -6.28 33.23 8.61
C THR A 96 -6.23 34.75 8.43
N ASP A 97 -5.52 35.20 7.40
CA ASP A 97 -5.56 36.59 6.93
C ASP A 97 -6.83 36.90 6.10
N GLY A 98 -7.68 35.88 5.92
CA GLY A 98 -8.92 35.94 5.14
C GLY A 98 -8.81 35.19 3.81
N VAL A 99 -7.63 35.18 3.17
CA VAL A 99 -7.45 34.63 1.82
C VAL A 99 -7.11 33.14 1.88
N GLY A 100 -6.04 32.76 2.58
CA GLY A 100 -5.57 31.37 2.63
C GLY A 100 -6.62 30.42 3.21
N SER A 101 -7.30 30.85 4.28
CA SER A 101 -8.40 30.08 4.88
C SER A 101 -9.61 29.89 3.95
N GLU A 102 -10.00 30.92 3.19
CA GLU A 102 -11.12 30.80 2.24
C GLU A 102 -10.77 29.86 1.08
N LEU A 103 -9.55 29.98 0.53
CA LEU A 103 -9.06 29.11 -0.53
C LEU A 103 -9.02 27.64 -0.11
N CYS A 104 -8.51 27.34 1.09
CA CYS A 104 -8.49 25.97 1.61
C CYS A 104 -9.90 25.41 1.83
N LYS A 105 -10.83 26.21 2.39
CA LYS A 105 -12.22 25.80 2.63
C LYS A 105 -13.01 25.57 1.34
N ALA A 106 -12.69 26.32 0.28
CA ALA A 106 -13.33 26.17 -1.02
C ALA A 106 -12.77 24.98 -1.82
N SER A 107 -11.61 24.46 -1.46
CA SER A 107 -10.94 23.37 -2.17
C SER A 107 -11.48 22.00 -1.73
N ARG A 108 -11.67 21.09 -2.68
CA ARG A 108 -11.99 19.68 -2.38
C ARG A 108 -10.73 18.95 -1.90
N GLY A 109 -10.88 17.80 -1.25
CA GLY A 109 -9.83 17.21 -0.39
C GLY A 109 -8.42 17.13 -0.96
N MET A 110 -8.25 16.86 -2.25
CA MET A 110 -6.99 16.67 -2.98
C MET A 110 -6.77 17.77 -4.03
N ASP A 111 -7.73 18.68 -4.20
CA ASP A 111 -7.54 19.89 -4.99
C ASP A 111 -6.58 20.82 -4.24
N TYR A 112 -5.68 21.45 -4.99
CA TYR A 112 -4.73 22.40 -4.45
C TYR A 112 -4.37 23.47 -5.46
N GLY A 113 -3.76 24.55 -4.98
CA GLY A 113 -3.33 25.62 -5.86
C GLY A 113 -2.32 26.56 -5.25
N ILE A 114 -1.86 27.45 -6.11
CA ILE A 114 -0.91 28.53 -5.84
C ILE A 114 -1.59 29.79 -6.38
N LYS A 115 -1.87 30.75 -5.51
CA LYS A 115 -2.57 31.98 -5.89
C LYS A 115 -1.78 33.22 -5.46
N PRO A 116 -1.28 34.01 -6.42
CA PRO A 116 -0.87 35.39 -6.19
C PRO A 116 -2.02 36.26 -5.71
N GLN A 117 -1.83 37.00 -4.62
CA GLN A 117 -2.78 38.03 -4.18
C GLN A 117 -2.08 39.07 -3.29
N ASN A 118 -2.32 40.36 -3.60
CA ASN A 118 -1.81 41.50 -2.84
C ASN A 118 -0.28 41.48 -2.59
N GLY A 119 0.50 41.06 -3.59
CA GLY A 119 1.96 40.98 -3.46
C GLY A 119 2.48 39.79 -2.64
N SER A 120 1.60 38.87 -2.24
CA SER A 120 1.92 37.61 -1.56
C SER A 120 1.43 36.42 -2.40
N VAL A 121 1.88 35.22 -2.05
CA VAL A 121 1.48 33.97 -2.71
C VAL A 121 0.90 33.01 -1.70
N TYR A 122 -0.25 32.43 -2.04
CA TYR A 122 -0.96 31.49 -1.19
C TYR A 122 -0.86 30.08 -1.77
N ILE A 123 -0.25 29.18 -1.02
CA ILE A 123 -0.19 27.75 -1.29
C ILE A 123 -1.31 27.11 -0.46
N TYR A 124 -2.34 26.62 -1.13
CA TYR A 124 -3.58 26.17 -0.50
C TYR A 124 -4.04 24.82 -1.03
N GLY A 125 -4.95 24.16 -0.31
CA GLY A 125 -5.57 22.92 -0.74
C GLY A 125 -6.63 22.44 0.25
N GLY A 126 -7.48 21.51 -0.18
CA GLY A 126 -8.63 21.04 0.63
C GLY A 126 -8.27 20.04 1.73
N SER A 127 -7.02 19.59 1.78
CA SER A 127 -6.49 18.78 2.88
C SER A 127 -5.00 19.02 3.09
N ARG A 128 -4.47 18.47 4.17
CA ARG A 128 -3.04 18.55 4.49
C ARG A 128 -2.17 18.01 3.35
N ASP A 129 -2.49 16.83 2.83
CA ASP A 129 -1.74 16.22 1.72
C ASP A 129 -1.77 17.09 0.46
N ALA A 130 -2.91 17.73 0.18
CA ALA A 130 -3.06 18.62 -0.97
C ALA A 130 -2.15 19.85 -0.83
N VAL A 131 -2.09 20.46 0.36
CA VAL A 131 -1.17 21.58 0.65
C VAL A 131 0.29 21.13 0.58
N THR A 132 0.64 19.95 1.10
CA THR A 132 2.00 19.41 0.99
C THR A 132 2.40 19.20 -0.47
N LYS A 133 1.53 18.62 -1.30
CA LYS A 133 1.77 18.49 -2.76
C LYS A 133 1.91 19.83 -3.46
N ALA A 134 1.10 20.82 -3.07
CA ALA A 134 1.19 22.18 -3.60
C ALA A 134 2.52 22.84 -3.25
N ALA A 135 3.00 22.67 -2.01
CA ALA A 135 4.30 23.19 -1.59
C ALA A 135 5.45 22.51 -2.33
N GLU A 136 5.36 21.20 -2.58
CA GLU A 136 6.36 20.47 -3.37
C GLU A 136 6.39 20.92 -4.83
N TYR A 137 5.23 21.09 -5.45
CA TYR A 137 5.11 21.66 -6.80
C TYR A 137 5.59 23.11 -6.87
N PHE A 138 5.28 23.91 -5.85
CA PHE A 138 5.79 25.29 -5.74
C PHE A 138 7.31 25.32 -5.70
N MET A 139 7.93 24.45 -4.89
CA MET A 139 9.39 24.36 -4.81
C MET A 139 10.04 23.93 -6.14
N SER A 140 9.35 23.16 -6.99
CA SER A 140 9.91 22.74 -8.29
C SER A 140 9.71 23.77 -9.40
N GLU A 141 8.54 24.42 -9.47
CA GLU A 141 8.18 25.26 -10.61
C GLU A 141 8.23 26.77 -10.34
N PHE A 142 8.14 27.20 -9.08
CA PHE A 142 7.98 28.62 -8.71
C PHE A 142 9.21 29.21 -8.05
N ILE A 143 10.23 28.40 -7.74
CA ILE A 143 11.50 28.88 -7.19
C ILE A 143 12.59 28.69 -8.24
N THR A 144 13.17 29.79 -8.66
CA THR A 144 14.22 29.83 -9.70
C THR A 144 15.46 30.55 -9.17
N GLU A 145 16.52 30.63 -9.98
CA GLU A 145 17.69 31.47 -9.69
C GLU A 145 17.34 32.95 -9.51
N ASN A 146 16.22 33.40 -10.08
CA ASN A 146 15.72 34.77 -9.95
C ASN A 146 14.87 34.99 -8.68
N GLY A 147 14.66 33.94 -7.88
CA GLY A 147 13.82 33.98 -6.68
C GLY A 147 12.45 33.32 -6.87
N VAL A 148 11.50 33.78 -6.07
CA VAL A 148 10.15 33.23 -6.02
C VAL A 148 9.27 33.92 -7.07
N ASN A 149 8.67 33.15 -7.97
CA ASN A 149 7.66 33.63 -8.90
C ASN A 149 6.35 33.90 -8.15
N THR A 150 5.92 35.16 -8.16
CA THR A 150 4.74 35.61 -7.43
C THR A 150 3.60 36.09 -8.32
N ASP A 151 3.71 35.91 -9.64
CA ASP A 151 2.72 36.42 -10.60
C ASP A 151 1.88 35.32 -11.25
N THR A 152 2.28 34.06 -11.08
CA THR A 152 1.63 32.92 -11.75
C THR A 152 0.64 32.23 -10.81
N GLU A 153 -0.61 32.08 -11.27
CA GLU A 153 -1.60 31.24 -10.60
C GLU A 153 -1.55 29.81 -11.14
N TYR A 154 -1.75 28.83 -10.26
CA TYR A 154 -1.85 27.43 -10.62
C TYR A 154 -2.95 26.75 -9.81
N VAL A 155 -3.74 25.91 -10.47
CA VAL A 155 -4.77 25.11 -9.84
C VAL A 155 -4.65 23.68 -10.34
N TYR A 156 -4.52 22.75 -9.40
CA TYR A 156 -4.67 21.33 -9.65
C TYR A 156 -6.06 20.89 -9.21
N THR A 157 -6.80 20.26 -10.14
CA THR A 157 -8.10 19.67 -9.87
C THR A 157 -7.98 18.16 -9.95
N HIS A 158 -8.26 17.50 -8.85
CA HIS A 158 -8.30 16.05 -8.76
C HIS A 158 -9.62 15.51 -9.34
N ASP A 159 -9.53 14.36 -10.01
CA ASP A 159 -10.69 13.65 -10.53
C ASP A 159 -11.30 12.78 -9.42
N TYR A 160 -12.60 12.95 -9.17
CA TYR A 160 -13.33 12.30 -8.10
C TYR A 160 -14.49 11.48 -8.67
N PRO A 161 -14.28 10.19 -8.95
CA PRO A 161 -15.32 9.34 -9.55
C PRO A 161 -16.59 9.21 -8.69
N LEU A 162 -16.48 9.46 -7.37
CA LEU A 162 -17.57 9.42 -6.40
C LEU A 162 -17.96 10.82 -5.91
N ALA A 163 -17.60 11.89 -6.63
CA ALA A 163 -18.10 13.23 -6.31
C ALA A 163 -19.64 13.25 -6.31
N GLY A 164 -20.23 13.78 -5.24
CA GLY A 164 -21.68 13.78 -5.05
C GLY A 164 -22.33 12.41 -4.79
N ALA A 165 -21.56 11.32 -4.68
CA ALA A 165 -22.08 10.00 -4.35
C ALA A 165 -22.74 9.99 -2.96
N SER A 166 -23.99 9.52 -2.90
CA SER A 166 -24.79 9.56 -1.68
C SER A 166 -25.57 8.26 -1.42
N VAL A 167 -25.92 8.06 -0.15
CA VAL A 167 -26.80 6.99 0.30
C VAL A 167 -27.92 7.65 1.08
N CYS A 168 -29.16 7.33 0.74
CA CYS A 168 -30.35 8.00 1.29
C CYS A 168 -30.28 9.54 1.19
N GLY A 169 -29.63 10.07 0.14
CA GLY A 169 -29.42 11.51 -0.06
C GLY A 169 -28.32 12.13 0.79
N VAL A 170 -27.60 11.34 1.59
CA VAL A 170 -26.49 11.79 2.45
C VAL A 170 -25.17 11.44 1.78
N PRO A 171 -24.23 12.38 1.58
CA PRO A 171 -22.94 12.10 0.98
C PRO A 171 -22.17 11.02 1.77
N LEU A 172 -21.51 10.11 1.07
CA LEU A 172 -20.72 9.03 1.70
C LEU A 172 -19.66 9.55 2.68
N SER A 173 -19.12 10.76 2.45
CA SER A 173 -18.13 11.40 3.31
C SER A 173 -18.67 11.84 4.68
N GLU A 174 -19.98 12.02 4.82
CA GLU A 174 -20.62 12.39 6.09
C GLU A 174 -20.88 11.17 7.00
N TYR A 175 -20.78 9.96 6.45
CA TYR A 175 -20.86 8.74 7.24
C TYR A 175 -19.58 8.53 8.03
N THR A 176 -19.74 8.31 9.32
CA THR A 176 -18.64 7.89 10.17
C THR A 176 -18.40 6.40 9.95
N VAL A 177 -17.21 6.01 9.50
CA VAL A 177 -16.83 4.60 9.31
C VAL A 177 -16.58 3.99 10.68
N VAL A 178 -17.46 3.09 11.11
CA VAL A 178 -17.40 2.38 12.39
C VAL A 178 -16.98 0.94 12.13
N TYR A 179 -15.92 0.47 12.77
CA TYR A 179 -15.51 -0.91 12.68
C TYR A 179 -15.81 -1.69 13.97
N SER A 180 -16.11 -2.98 13.81
CA SER A 180 -16.30 -3.91 14.91
C SER A 180 -15.08 -4.00 15.83
N ALA A 181 -15.31 -3.78 17.14
CA ALA A 181 -14.30 -3.94 18.19
C ALA A 181 -14.36 -5.36 18.80
N THR A 182 -14.21 -6.37 17.96
CA THR A 182 -14.09 -7.77 18.39
C THR A 182 -12.61 -8.10 18.70
N THR A 183 -12.31 -9.35 19.09
CA THR A 183 -10.92 -9.83 19.24
C THR A 183 -10.07 -9.71 17.96
N ASN A 184 -10.68 -9.35 16.83
CA ASN A 184 -10.03 -9.06 15.55
C ASN A 184 -10.06 -7.56 15.20
N GLU A 185 -10.02 -6.65 16.19
CA GLU A 185 -10.12 -5.20 15.96
C GLU A 185 -9.21 -4.72 14.81
N ALA A 186 -7.96 -5.22 14.79
CA ALA A 186 -6.96 -4.88 13.78
C ALA A 186 -7.44 -5.09 12.32
N LYS A 187 -8.14 -6.20 12.03
CA LYS A 187 -8.51 -6.51 10.64
C LYS A 187 -9.57 -5.56 10.10
N TYR A 188 -10.54 -5.16 10.92
CA TYR A 188 -11.62 -4.27 10.48
C TYR A 188 -11.25 -2.80 10.64
N SER A 189 -10.34 -2.44 11.56
CA SER A 189 -9.74 -1.11 11.59
C SER A 189 -8.88 -0.85 10.35
N ASP A 190 -8.14 -1.86 9.87
CA ASP A 190 -7.36 -1.78 8.63
C ASP A 190 -8.28 -1.52 7.43
N VAL A 191 -9.39 -2.26 7.30
CA VAL A 191 -10.39 -2.02 6.24
C VAL A 191 -11.02 -0.63 6.37
N ALA A 192 -11.35 -0.19 7.59
CA ALA A 192 -11.93 1.14 7.81
C ALA A 192 -11.00 2.28 7.37
N ASN A 193 -9.70 2.15 7.66
CA ASN A 193 -8.69 3.11 7.24
C ASN A 193 -8.48 3.06 5.72
N GLU A 194 -8.55 1.88 5.10
CA GLU A 194 -8.50 1.77 3.64
C GLU A 194 -9.71 2.45 2.99
N ILE A 195 -10.92 2.25 3.52
CA ILE A 195 -12.14 2.91 3.05
C ILE A 195 -12.02 4.43 3.17
N LYS A 196 -11.46 4.92 4.28
CA LYS A 196 -11.19 6.35 4.47
C LYS A 196 -10.23 6.87 3.39
N GLN A 197 -9.14 6.15 3.11
CA GLN A 197 -8.19 6.53 2.08
C GLN A 197 -8.83 6.51 0.69
N TYR A 198 -9.59 5.45 0.36
CA TYR A 198 -10.30 5.33 -0.90
C TYR A 198 -11.29 6.48 -1.10
N LEU A 199 -12.10 6.82 -0.08
CA LEU A 199 -13.03 7.95 -0.15
C LEU A 199 -12.30 9.30 -0.21
N LYS A 200 -11.14 9.45 0.42
CA LYS A 200 -10.31 10.66 0.27
C LYS A 200 -9.86 10.87 -1.18
N GLU A 201 -9.55 9.79 -1.89
CA GLU A 201 -9.06 9.82 -3.27
C GLU A 201 -10.19 9.85 -4.31
N ASN A 202 -11.38 9.38 -3.98
CA ASN A 202 -12.46 9.20 -4.95
C ASN A 202 -13.71 10.04 -4.67
N ALA A 203 -13.90 10.51 -3.42
CA ALA A 203 -14.99 11.40 -3.03
C ALA A 203 -14.46 12.78 -2.60
N ASP A 204 -15.35 13.77 -2.53
CA ASP A 204 -14.95 15.17 -2.31
C ASP A 204 -14.29 15.41 -0.93
N ARG A 205 -14.58 14.53 0.06
CA ARG A 205 -14.11 14.64 1.45
C ARG A 205 -13.81 13.27 2.06
N SER A 206 -12.87 13.28 3.02
CA SER A 206 -12.52 12.10 3.82
C SER A 206 -13.49 11.92 4.99
N PRO A 207 -14.02 10.70 5.23
CA PRO A 207 -14.83 10.42 6.41
C PRO A 207 -13.98 10.29 7.68
N THR A 208 -14.66 10.23 8.82
CA THR A 208 -14.06 9.89 10.12
C THR A 208 -14.13 8.38 10.36
N VAL A 209 -13.07 7.80 10.94
CA VAL A 209 -13.00 6.38 11.33
C VAL A 209 -12.90 6.27 12.84
N ALA A 210 -13.64 5.36 13.49
CA ALA A 210 -13.34 4.94 14.86
C ALA A 210 -14.12 3.67 15.30
N PRO A 211 -13.80 3.05 16.45
CA PRO A 211 -14.33 1.73 16.83
C PRO A 211 -15.80 1.77 17.27
N ALA A 212 -16.49 0.65 17.19
CA ALA A 212 -17.89 0.49 17.63
C ALA A 212 -18.13 0.76 19.12
N THR A 213 -17.08 0.79 19.94
CA THR A 213 -17.13 1.14 21.38
C THR A 213 -17.42 2.61 21.63
N ARG A 214 -17.28 3.48 20.62
CA ARG A 214 -17.65 4.89 20.71
C ARG A 214 -19.17 5.09 20.72
N ALA A 215 -19.58 6.25 21.22
CA ALA A 215 -20.97 6.69 21.16
C ALA A 215 -21.49 6.69 19.71
N GLU A 216 -22.73 6.22 19.55
CA GLU A 216 -23.39 6.18 18.24
C GLU A 216 -23.56 7.59 17.67
N THR A 217 -23.25 7.71 16.38
CA THR A 217 -23.48 8.93 15.59
C THR A 217 -24.68 8.75 14.67
N GLU A 218 -25.21 9.86 14.15
CA GLU A 218 -26.40 9.84 13.30
C GLU A 218 -26.17 9.02 12.02
N TYR A 219 -25.07 9.28 11.30
CA TYR A 219 -24.72 8.60 10.04
C TYR A 219 -23.51 7.68 10.24
N GLU A 220 -23.69 6.36 10.10
CA GLU A 220 -22.61 5.38 10.30
C GLU A 220 -22.52 4.34 9.19
N LEU A 221 -21.31 4.12 8.69
CA LEU A 221 -20.94 2.98 7.85
C LEU A 221 -20.28 1.92 8.74
N LEU A 222 -21.02 0.86 9.05
CA LEU A 222 -20.70 -0.20 10.00
C LEU A 222 -19.99 -1.35 9.29
N LEU A 223 -18.77 -1.68 9.72
CA LEU A 223 -17.93 -2.70 9.11
C LEU A 223 -17.74 -3.91 10.04
N GLY A 224 -18.00 -5.09 9.49
CA GLY A 224 -17.89 -6.36 10.21
C GLY A 224 -19.09 -6.65 11.10
N SER A 225 -19.03 -7.78 11.81
CA SER A 225 -20.10 -8.21 12.71
C SER A 225 -20.07 -7.50 14.06
N GLU A 226 -21.18 -7.49 14.80
CA GLU A 226 -21.19 -7.09 16.22
C GLU A 226 -20.81 -5.62 16.50
N THR A 227 -21.20 -4.67 15.65
CA THR A 227 -21.04 -3.23 15.91
C THR A 227 -21.97 -2.71 17.03
N GLY A 228 -22.86 -3.54 17.55
CA GLY A 228 -23.85 -3.18 18.58
C GLY A 228 -25.00 -2.30 18.07
N ARG A 229 -25.03 -1.98 16.77
CA ARG A 229 -26.12 -1.23 16.13
C ARG A 229 -27.22 -2.16 15.64
N GLN A 230 -28.42 -1.62 15.40
CA GLN A 230 -29.53 -2.41 14.87
C GLN A 230 -29.27 -2.84 13.42
N ALA A 231 -28.75 -1.93 12.59
CA ALA A 231 -28.28 -2.28 11.26
C ALA A 231 -27.14 -3.29 11.36
N GLY A 232 -27.35 -4.48 10.76
CA GLY A 232 -26.40 -5.61 10.84
C GLY A 232 -26.59 -6.53 12.05
N LYS A 233 -27.56 -6.28 12.93
CA LYS A 233 -27.84 -7.15 14.09
C LYS A 233 -28.19 -8.58 13.64
N GLY A 234 -27.52 -9.56 14.25
CA GLY A 234 -27.72 -10.98 13.93
C GLY A 234 -26.96 -11.48 12.70
N LEU A 235 -26.22 -10.59 12.01
CA LEU A 235 -25.24 -10.96 10.99
C LEU A 235 -23.88 -11.18 11.65
N TYR A 236 -23.34 -12.38 11.46
CA TYR A 236 -22.06 -12.81 12.02
C TYR A 236 -21.21 -13.38 10.90
N GLU A 237 -19.90 -13.15 10.94
CA GLU A 237 -18.93 -13.67 9.96
C GLU A 237 -19.11 -15.17 9.68
N SER A 238 -19.39 -15.96 10.71
CA SER A 238 -19.61 -17.42 10.62
C SER A 238 -20.84 -17.86 9.80
N LYS A 239 -21.74 -16.93 9.47
CA LYS A 239 -22.92 -17.21 8.62
C LYS A 239 -22.65 -17.00 7.14
N PHE A 240 -21.47 -16.47 6.79
CA PHE A 240 -21.09 -16.18 5.41
C PHE A 240 -20.03 -17.19 4.97
N GLU A 241 -20.12 -17.60 3.70
CA GLU A 241 -18.96 -18.17 3.03
C GLU A 241 -17.84 -17.13 2.93
N TYR A 242 -16.59 -17.57 2.77
CA TYR A 242 -15.43 -16.68 2.84
C TYR A 242 -15.44 -15.56 1.78
N ASP A 243 -16.10 -15.78 0.65
CA ASP A 243 -16.25 -14.85 -0.46
C ASP A 243 -17.55 -14.03 -0.37
N ALA A 244 -18.45 -14.34 0.55
CA ALA A 244 -19.78 -13.73 0.61
C ALA A 244 -19.80 -12.49 1.50
N TYR A 245 -20.59 -11.50 1.10
CA TYR A 245 -20.89 -10.30 1.87
C TYR A 245 -22.35 -9.88 1.71
N ARG A 246 -22.82 -9.07 2.66
CA ARG A 246 -24.11 -8.41 2.64
C ARG A 246 -23.96 -6.95 3.03
N ILE A 247 -24.64 -6.09 2.29
CA ILE A 247 -24.82 -4.67 2.56
C ILE A 247 -26.27 -4.45 2.97
N ILE A 248 -26.50 -3.75 4.08
CA ILE A 248 -27.83 -3.32 4.52
C ILE A 248 -27.80 -1.80 4.63
N ILE A 249 -28.68 -1.12 3.91
CA ILE A 249 -28.92 0.31 4.03
C ILE A 249 -30.27 0.48 4.71
N ASP A 250 -30.26 1.02 5.93
CA ASP A 250 -31.42 1.22 6.80
C ASP A 250 -31.37 2.64 7.36
N GLY A 251 -32.12 3.55 6.74
CA GLY A 251 -32.10 4.98 7.00
C GLY A 251 -30.69 5.57 7.00
N THR A 252 -30.21 5.93 8.19
CA THR A 252 -28.91 6.60 8.40
C THR A 252 -27.77 5.62 8.66
N LYS A 253 -28.02 4.32 8.61
CA LYS A 253 -27.03 3.28 8.90
C LYS A 253 -26.81 2.39 7.69
N ILE A 254 -25.52 2.16 7.39
CA ILE A 254 -25.09 1.25 6.34
C ILE A 254 -24.28 0.15 7.01
N ALA A 255 -24.70 -1.11 6.96
CA ALA A 255 -23.95 -2.22 7.50
C ALA A 255 -23.36 -3.09 6.39
N ILE A 256 -22.06 -3.36 6.44
CA ILE A 256 -21.35 -4.27 5.54
C ILE A 256 -20.74 -5.39 6.37
N VAL A 257 -21.25 -6.61 6.17
CA VAL A 257 -20.81 -7.81 6.88
C VAL A 257 -20.46 -8.88 5.85
N GLY A 258 -19.34 -9.58 6.06
CA GLY A 258 -18.94 -10.67 5.17
C GLY A 258 -18.15 -11.76 5.90
N GLY A 259 -17.75 -12.80 5.17
CA GLY A 259 -17.03 -13.95 5.72
C GLY A 259 -15.60 -13.65 6.17
N ASN A 260 -15.05 -12.48 5.85
CA ASN A 260 -13.79 -11.94 6.36
C ASN A 260 -13.65 -10.45 5.98
N ALA A 261 -12.53 -9.84 6.39
CA ALA A 261 -12.18 -8.45 6.08
C ALA A 261 -12.11 -8.13 4.58
N CYS A 262 -11.59 -9.05 3.75
CA CYS A 262 -11.55 -8.87 2.29
C CYS A 262 -12.95 -8.82 1.70
N ALA A 263 -13.86 -9.70 2.12
CA ALA A 263 -15.25 -9.66 1.70
C ALA A 263 -15.96 -8.35 2.13
N VAL A 264 -15.64 -7.80 3.30
CA VAL A 264 -16.18 -6.50 3.74
C VAL A 264 -15.65 -5.34 2.88
N TRP A 265 -14.35 -5.34 2.55
CA TRP A 265 -13.78 -4.39 1.60
C TRP A 265 -14.47 -4.44 0.24
N HIS A 266 -14.63 -5.64 -0.32
CA HIS A 266 -15.34 -5.83 -1.58
C HIS A 266 -16.82 -5.45 -1.50
N GLY A 267 -17.47 -5.66 -0.35
CA GLY A 267 -18.82 -5.16 -0.10
C GLY A 267 -18.89 -3.62 -0.13
N PHE A 268 -17.86 -2.93 0.35
CA PHE A 268 -17.79 -1.47 0.22
C PHE A 268 -17.59 -1.01 -1.23
N LEU A 269 -16.76 -1.70 -2.01
CA LEU A 269 -16.63 -1.42 -3.45
C LEU A 269 -17.94 -1.67 -4.21
N ALA A 270 -18.68 -2.71 -3.83
CA ALA A 270 -19.99 -3.01 -4.37
C ALA A 270 -21.04 -1.94 -3.99
N LEU A 271 -20.98 -1.40 -2.78
CA LEU A 271 -21.80 -0.23 -2.39
C LEU A 271 -21.51 0.96 -3.31
N CYS A 272 -20.23 1.29 -3.52
CA CYS A 272 -19.84 2.41 -4.39
C CYS A 272 -20.34 2.20 -5.84
N SER A 273 -20.21 0.98 -6.35
CA SER A 273 -20.69 0.60 -7.68
C SER A 273 -22.21 0.73 -7.77
N ALA A 274 -22.95 0.24 -6.77
CA ALA A 274 -24.40 0.35 -6.72
C ALA A 274 -24.88 1.81 -6.66
N VAL A 275 -24.17 2.69 -5.93
CA VAL A 275 -24.45 4.14 -5.93
C VAL A 275 -24.27 4.72 -7.33
N ALA A 276 -23.18 4.40 -8.02
CA ALA A 276 -22.90 4.89 -9.38
C ALA A 276 -23.95 4.40 -10.39
N GLU A 277 -24.33 3.12 -10.33
CA GLU A 277 -25.35 2.50 -11.20
C GLU A 277 -26.75 3.10 -11.00
N ASN A 278 -27.03 3.65 -9.81
CA ASN A 278 -28.29 4.34 -9.49
C ASN A 278 -28.20 5.86 -9.67
N GLY A 279 -27.28 6.35 -10.53
CA GLY A 279 -27.18 7.76 -10.88
C GLY A 279 -26.61 8.64 -9.76
N GLY A 280 -25.78 8.06 -8.88
CA GLY A 280 -25.09 8.78 -7.80
C GLY A 280 -25.81 8.76 -6.45
N ASN A 281 -26.95 8.10 -6.34
CA ASN A 281 -27.65 7.91 -5.06
C ASN A 281 -28.35 6.54 -4.99
N ILE A 282 -28.28 5.89 -3.83
CA ILE A 282 -29.06 4.67 -3.55
C ILE A 282 -29.87 4.85 -2.26
N GLY A 283 -31.11 4.36 -2.24
CA GLY A 283 -31.98 4.38 -1.06
C GLY A 283 -31.80 3.15 -0.16
N GLU A 284 -32.71 2.98 0.79
CA GLU A 284 -32.78 1.79 1.65
C GLU A 284 -32.92 0.52 0.81
N THR A 285 -32.04 -0.45 1.07
CA THR A 285 -32.01 -1.73 0.35
C THR A 285 -31.12 -2.74 1.08
N THR A 286 -31.16 -4.00 0.64
CA THR A 286 -30.20 -5.03 1.00
C THR A 286 -29.57 -5.58 -0.26
N ILE A 287 -28.24 -5.64 -0.29
CA ILE A 287 -27.47 -6.18 -1.40
C ILE A 287 -26.67 -7.37 -0.88
N ASP A 288 -26.91 -8.54 -1.45
CA ASP A 288 -26.10 -9.72 -1.25
C ASP A 288 -25.12 -9.86 -2.40
N GLY A 289 -23.87 -10.19 -2.10
CA GLY A 289 -22.85 -10.36 -3.12
C GLY A 289 -21.78 -11.36 -2.73
N ARG A 290 -20.96 -11.69 -3.72
CA ARG A 290 -19.75 -12.49 -3.56
C ARG A 290 -18.58 -11.78 -4.24
N CYS A 291 -17.39 -11.90 -3.67
CA CYS A 291 -16.16 -11.40 -4.26
C CYS A 291 -15.32 -12.55 -4.83
N ARG A 292 -14.48 -12.25 -5.81
CA ARG A 292 -13.50 -13.20 -6.33
C ARG A 292 -12.18 -12.93 -5.59
N LEU A 293 -11.83 -13.80 -4.66
CA LEU A 293 -10.59 -13.71 -3.89
C LEU A 293 -9.61 -14.77 -4.36
N VAL A 294 -8.35 -14.40 -4.55
CA VAL A 294 -7.25 -15.34 -4.77
C VAL A 294 -6.84 -15.92 -3.41
N LYS A 295 -7.08 -17.20 -3.20
CA LYS A 295 -6.75 -17.90 -1.96
C LYS A 295 -5.29 -18.32 -1.93
N VAL A 296 -4.55 -17.79 -0.95
CA VAL A 296 -3.13 -18.12 -0.75
C VAL A 296 -2.97 -18.93 0.53
N ALA A 297 -2.58 -20.20 0.40
CA ALA A 297 -2.22 -21.05 1.52
C ALA A 297 -0.71 -20.99 1.78
N CYS A 298 -0.31 -20.39 2.89
CA CYS A 298 1.07 -20.43 3.36
C CYS A 298 1.28 -21.72 4.18
N VAL A 299 1.88 -22.73 3.56
CA VAL A 299 2.09 -24.08 4.11
C VAL A 299 3.53 -24.19 4.56
N GLY A 300 3.80 -24.44 5.84
CA GLY A 300 5.20 -24.48 6.28
C GLY A 300 5.47 -24.84 7.73
N GLY A 301 6.73 -24.69 8.12
CA GLY A 301 7.21 -24.94 9.48
C GLY A 301 6.98 -23.76 10.44
N SER A 302 7.85 -23.65 11.43
CA SER A 302 7.83 -22.61 12.48
C SER A 302 8.02 -21.18 11.94
N ILE A 303 8.82 -21.01 10.87
CA ILE A 303 8.97 -19.71 10.20
C ILE A 303 7.64 -19.25 9.58
N THR A 304 6.86 -20.18 9.02
CA THR A 304 5.51 -19.86 8.51
C THR A 304 4.53 -19.62 9.65
N GLU A 305 4.58 -20.43 10.69
CA GLU A 305 3.76 -20.24 11.88
C GLU A 305 4.01 -18.88 12.54
N GLY A 306 5.26 -18.39 12.49
CA GLY A 306 5.69 -17.20 13.20
C GLY A 306 6.10 -17.49 14.64
N SER A 307 6.71 -18.65 14.92
CA SER A 307 6.91 -19.15 16.30
C SER A 307 7.75 -18.26 17.21
N ASN A 308 8.55 -17.33 16.65
CA ASN A 308 9.32 -16.34 17.42
C ASN A 308 8.73 -14.92 17.34
N SER A 309 7.50 -14.77 16.83
CA SER A 309 6.75 -13.53 16.91
C SER A 309 6.02 -13.44 18.26
N LYS A 310 6.15 -12.29 18.93
CA LYS A 310 5.37 -12.00 20.16
C LYS A 310 3.98 -11.50 19.83
N ASP A 311 3.80 -10.98 18.62
CA ASP A 311 2.55 -10.50 18.08
C ASP A 311 2.06 -11.47 16.98
N PRO A 312 0.90 -12.14 17.14
CA PRO A 312 0.38 -13.06 16.14
C PRO A 312 0.09 -12.38 14.79
N ASP A 313 -0.05 -11.05 14.74
CA ASP A 313 -0.23 -10.28 13.51
C ASP A 313 1.09 -10.01 12.77
N LYS A 314 2.24 -10.25 13.42
CA LYS A 314 3.58 -10.06 12.86
C LYS A 314 4.22 -11.37 12.39
N THR A 315 3.51 -12.07 11.52
CA THR A 315 4.03 -13.27 10.82
C THR A 315 4.19 -12.95 9.34
N TYR A 316 5.06 -13.67 8.62
CA TYR A 316 5.20 -13.38 7.19
C TYR A 316 3.88 -13.54 6.43
N PRO A 317 2.99 -14.53 6.70
CA PRO A 317 1.71 -14.61 6.01
C PRO A 317 0.80 -13.40 6.27
N ASN A 318 0.83 -12.82 7.48
CA ASN A 318 0.02 -11.65 7.80
C ASN A 318 0.60 -10.36 7.19
N PHE A 319 1.92 -10.20 7.15
CA PHE A 319 2.53 -9.12 6.36
C PHE A 319 2.26 -9.31 4.87
N LEU A 320 2.28 -10.54 4.37
CA LEU A 320 1.96 -10.85 2.98
C LEU A 320 0.51 -10.52 2.64
N GLN A 321 -0.46 -10.79 3.52
CA GLN A 321 -1.86 -10.34 3.38
C GLN A 321 -1.95 -8.83 3.19
N LYS A 322 -1.20 -8.06 4.00
CA LYS A 322 -1.18 -6.59 3.91
C LYS A 322 -0.54 -6.10 2.62
N MET A 323 0.50 -6.77 2.12
CA MET A 323 1.18 -6.40 0.87
C MET A 323 0.36 -6.75 -0.38
N LEU A 324 -0.31 -7.91 -0.39
CA LEU A 324 -1.14 -8.35 -1.51
C LEU A 324 -2.49 -7.63 -1.56
N GLY A 325 -2.97 -7.12 -0.42
CA GLY A 325 -4.23 -6.38 -0.33
C GLY A 325 -5.47 -7.29 -0.32
N TYR A 326 -6.64 -6.69 -0.51
CA TYR A 326 -7.93 -7.31 -0.25
C TYR A 326 -8.48 -8.17 -1.40
N ASP A 327 -7.76 -8.29 -2.51
CA ASP A 327 -8.07 -9.24 -3.59
C ASP A 327 -7.51 -10.65 -3.30
N TYR A 328 -6.69 -10.77 -2.26
CA TYR A 328 -6.08 -12.02 -1.82
C TYR A 328 -6.56 -12.38 -0.43
N LEU A 329 -6.86 -13.67 -0.22
CA LEU A 329 -7.11 -14.23 1.10
C LEU A 329 -5.95 -15.13 1.49
N VAL A 330 -5.02 -14.57 2.27
CA VAL A 330 -3.84 -15.28 2.75
C VAL A 330 -4.16 -15.98 4.07
N LYS A 331 -3.83 -17.26 4.16
CA LYS A 331 -4.03 -18.07 5.38
C LYS A 331 -2.73 -18.74 5.80
N ASN A 332 -2.43 -18.59 7.09
CA ASN A 332 -1.28 -19.22 7.73
C ASN A 332 -1.62 -20.66 8.14
N TYR A 333 -1.02 -21.63 7.45
CA TYR A 333 -1.07 -23.05 7.78
C TYR A 333 0.27 -23.57 8.35
N GLY A 334 1.12 -22.68 8.85
CA GLY A 334 2.41 -23.04 9.45
C GLY A 334 2.28 -23.84 10.75
N ILE A 335 3.18 -24.78 10.98
CA ILE A 335 3.28 -25.54 12.24
C ILE A 335 4.75 -25.78 12.60
N GLY A 336 5.19 -25.30 13.76
CA GLY A 336 6.56 -25.48 14.23
C GLY A 336 6.99 -26.93 14.42
N GLY A 337 8.21 -27.26 13.99
CA GLY A 337 8.86 -28.55 14.23
C GLY A 337 8.49 -29.71 13.29
N TYR A 338 7.50 -29.53 12.41
CA TYR A 338 7.05 -30.60 11.52
C TYR A 338 7.90 -30.71 10.23
N SER A 339 8.13 -31.94 9.78
CA SER A 339 8.91 -32.29 8.58
C SER A 339 8.02 -32.76 7.42
N VAL A 340 8.60 -32.85 6.23
CA VAL A 340 7.93 -33.31 5.00
C VAL A 340 7.66 -34.80 5.02
N VAL A 341 8.63 -35.61 5.49
CA VAL A 341 8.58 -37.07 5.43
C VAL A 341 7.40 -37.63 6.24
N ASN A 342 6.42 -38.24 5.56
CA ASN A 342 5.15 -38.69 6.15
C ASN A 342 5.31 -39.78 7.24
N SER A 343 6.41 -40.54 7.19
CA SER A 343 6.71 -41.56 8.21
C SER A 343 7.26 -40.98 9.51
N ASP A 344 7.71 -39.72 9.53
CA ASP A 344 8.28 -39.10 10.72
C ASP A 344 7.23 -38.97 11.85
N VAL A 345 7.71 -38.95 13.11
CA VAL A 345 6.83 -38.74 14.27
C VAL A 345 6.07 -37.41 14.13
N TYR A 346 6.77 -36.34 13.76
CA TYR A 346 6.22 -35.01 13.49
C TYR A 346 6.13 -34.73 11.99
N ALA A 347 5.39 -35.55 11.24
CA ALA A 347 5.13 -35.30 9.82
C ALA A 347 4.01 -34.26 9.62
N TYR A 348 4.24 -33.24 8.79
CA TYR A 348 3.30 -32.12 8.58
C TYR A 348 1.89 -32.61 8.18
N THR A 349 1.84 -33.66 7.36
CA THR A 349 0.62 -34.33 6.88
C THR A 349 -0.24 -34.93 7.99
N LYS A 350 0.31 -35.21 9.16
CA LYS A 350 -0.44 -35.76 10.31
C LYS A 350 -1.18 -34.68 11.09
N HIS A 351 -0.87 -33.41 10.87
CA HIS A 351 -1.47 -32.31 11.60
C HIS A 351 -2.73 -31.78 10.91
N TRP A 352 -3.71 -31.30 11.69
CA TRP A 352 -4.99 -30.84 11.15
C TRP A 352 -4.84 -29.63 10.21
N LYS A 353 -3.82 -28.77 10.41
CA LYS A 353 -3.55 -27.62 9.53
C LYS A 353 -3.23 -28.05 8.09
N TYR A 354 -2.60 -29.21 7.86
CA TYR A 354 -2.45 -29.75 6.50
C TYR A 354 -3.82 -30.04 5.88
N THR A 355 -4.67 -30.77 6.60
CA THR A 355 -6.01 -31.12 6.10
C THR A 355 -6.86 -29.87 5.83
N THR A 356 -6.79 -28.85 6.69
CA THR A 356 -7.54 -27.60 6.48
C THR A 356 -6.97 -26.75 5.36
N SER A 357 -5.65 -26.77 5.13
CA SER A 357 -5.03 -26.10 3.97
C SER A 357 -5.51 -26.69 2.64
N VAL A 358 -5.70 -28.01 2.56
CA VAL A 358 -6.26 -28.67 1.36
C VAL A 358 -7.75 -28.34 1.22
N LYS A 359 -8.52 -28.41 2.31
CA LYS A 359 -9.96 -28.05 2.32
C LYS A 359 -10.23 -26.57 2.02
N PHE A 360 -9.23 -25.72 2.13
CA PHE A 360 -9.33 -24.32 1.73
C PHE A 360 -9.52 -24.16 0.21
N VAL A 361 -9.13 -25.18 -0.56
CA VAL A 361 -9.14 -25.19 -2.03
C VAL A 361 -8.36 -23.97 -2.54
N PRO A 362 -7.05 -23.88 -2.24
CA PRO A 362 -6.26 -22.70 -2.54
C PRO A 362 -6.06 -22.52 -4.05
N ASP A 363 -5.95 -21.27 -4.49
CA ASP A 363 -5.50 -20.90 -5.83
C ASP A 363 -3.97 -20.85 -5.90
N VAL A 364 -3.33 -20.52 -4.76
CA VAL A 364 -1.88 -20.45 -4.61
C VAL A 364 -1.47 -21.18 -3.35
N VAL A 365 -0.45 -22.03 -3.44
CA VAL A 365 0.20 -22.67 -2.29
C VAL A 365 1.65 -22.21 -2.23
N ILE A 366 2.02 -21.54 -1.14
CA ILE A 366 3.43 -21.27 -0.82
C ILE A 366 3.89 -22.43 0.06
N TRP A 367 4.65 -23.35 -0.53
CA TRP A 367 5.11 -24.58 0.12
C TRP A 367 6.51 -24.38 0.73
N MET A 368 6.52 -23.98 1.99
CA MET A 368 7.70 -23.63 2.79
C MET A 368 8.04 -24.68 3.84
N LEU A 369 8.34 -25.88 3.37
CA LEU A 369 8.74 -27.02 4.18
C LEU A 369 10.16 -27.50 3.84
N GLY A 370 10.70 -28.37 4.69
CA GLY A 370 11.98 -29.03 4.49
C GLY A 370 13.05 -28.65 5.51
N ILE A 371 13.03 -27.44 6.09
CA ILE A 371 14.06 -27.04 7.05
C ILE A 371 14.15 -28.02 8.22
N ASN A 372 13.02 -28.43 8.80
CA ASN A 372 12.98 -29.40 9.91
C ASN A 372 13.42 -30.81 9.53
N ASP A 373 13.47 -31.17 8.24
CA ASP A 373 13.98 -32.47 7.79
C ASP A 373 15.49 -32.57 7.91
N GLY A 374 16.19 -31.43 7.97
CA GLY A 374 17.62 -31.37 8.24
C GLY A 374 18.01 -31.43 9.72
N ASN A 375 17.05 -31.39 10.66
CA ASN A 375 17.35 -31.25 12.09
C ASN A 375 18.07 -32.50 12.64
N PRO A 376 19.32 -32.40 13.12
CA PRO A 376 20.12 -33.51 13.59
C PRO A 376 19.73 -34.03 14.97
N SER A 377 19.09 -33.20 15.82
CA SER A 377 18.65 -33.58 17.18
C SER A 377 17.63 -34.73 17.24
N GLN A 378 17.14 -35.19 16.08
CA GLN A 378 16.14 -36.24 15.94
C GLN A 378 16.71 -37.37 15.08
N ASP A 379 17.24 -38.42 15.71
CA ASP A 379 17.94 -39.54 15.03
C ASP A 379 17.18 -40.16 13.85
N TYR A 380 15.85 -40.22 13.94
CA TYR A 380 14.99 -40.75 12.86
C TYR A 380 15.00 -39.87 11.58
N LYS A 381 15.64 -38.70 11.61
CA LYS A 381 15.85 -37.80 10.47
C LYS A 381 17.24 -37.93 9.82
N ALA A 382 17.99 -38.98 10.13
CA ALA A 382 19.24 -39.28 9.44
C ALA A 382 19.03 -39.47 7.92
N TRP A 383 19.87 -38.81 7.13
CA TRP A 383 19.86 -38.88 5.66
C TRP A 383 20.82 -39.94 5.12
N GLU A 384 22.02 -40.01 5.68
CA GLU A 384 23.07 -40.92 5.22
C GLU A 384 22.78 -42.37 5.66
N GLY A 385 22.92 -43.31 4.74
CA GLY A 385 22.67 -44.73 5.02
C GLY A 385 21.19 -45.09 5.21
N THR A 386 20.26 -44.20 4.86
CA THR A 386 18.81 -44.42 4.97
C THR A 386 18.11 -44.19 3.63
N ASN A 387 16.81 -44.52 3.56
CA ASN A 387 15.93 -44.22 2.42
C ASN A 387 15.17 -42.89 2.58
N ARG A 388 15.75 -41.92 3.31
CA ARG A 388 15.07 -40.65 3.62
C ARG A 388 14.86 -39.80 2.36
N LEU A 389 15.80 -39.84 1.42
CA LEU A 389 15.69 -39.11 0.16
C LEU A 389 14.44 -39.54 -0.63
N GLU A 390 14.25 -40.86 -0.86
CA GLU A 390 13.07 -41.32 -1.59
C GLU A 390 11.77 -41.00 -0.83
N LYS A 391 11.78 -41.13 0.50
CA LYS A 391 10.63 -40.78 1.34
C LYS A 391 10.28 -39.31 1.30
N TYR A 392 11.27 -38.42 1.21
CA TYR A 392 11.06 -36.97 1.10
C TYR A 392 10.33 -36.65 -0.20
N ILE A 393 10.85 -37.13 -1.33
CA ILE A 393 10.25 -36.95 -2.67
C ILE A 393 8.81 -37.48 -2.68
N GLN A 394 8.59 -38.72 -2.24
CA GLN A 394 7.26 -39.33 -2.21
C GLN A 394 6.27 -38.54 -1.34
N SER A 395 6.73 -38.01 -0.20
CA SER A 395 5.85 -37.26 0.70
C SER A 395 5.53 -35.87 0.16
N ALA A 396 6.48 -35.19 -0.49
CA ALA A 396 6.26 -33.92 -1.15
C ALA A 396 5.28 -34.07 -2.33
N GLU A 397 5.50 -35.05 -3.22
CA GLU A 397 4.61 -35.32 -4.35
C GLU A 397 3.18 -35.67 -3.91
N MET A 398 3.04 -36.41 -2.80
CA MET A 398 1.73 -36.68 -2.21
C MET A 398 1.01 -35.38 -1.77
N MET A 399 1.73 -34.42 -1.19
CA MET A 399 1.15 -33.13 -0.80
C MET A 399 0.77 -32.31 -2.04
N PHE A 400 1.64 -32.22 -3.05
CA PHE A 400 1.33 -31.51 -4.30
C PHE A 400 0.08 -32.09 -4.98
N SER A 401 0.04 -33.41 -5.12
CA SER A 401 -1.11 -34.13 -5.69
C SER A 401 -2.41 -33.86 -4.92
N ALA A 402 -2.34 -33.66 -3.61
CA ALA A 402 -3.52 -33.36 -2.80
C ALA A 402 -4.09 -31.96 -3.10
N TYR A 403 -3.24 -30.97 -3.34
CA TYR A 403 -3.67 -29.62 -3.74
C TYR A 403 -4.19 -29.61 -5.19
N GLU A 404 -3.45 -30.21 -6.13
CA GLU A 404 -3.85 -30.32 -7.55
C GLU A 404 -5.20 -31.05 -7.70
N LYS A 405 -5.47 -32.04 -6.83
CA LYS A 405 -6.74 -32.77 -6.86
C LYS A 405 -7.95 -31.91 -6.48
N VAL A 406 -7.79 -30.98 -5.53
CA VAL A 406 -8.90 -30.12 -5.09
C VAL A 406 -9.04 -28.87 -5.95
N ASN A 407 -7.95 -28.42 -6.57
CA ASN A 407 -7.92 -27.34 -7.53
C ASN A 407 -6.89 -27.68 -8.64
N PRO A 408 -7.33 -28.14 -9.82
CA PRO A 408 -6.43 -28.47 -10.94
C PRO A 408 -5.62 -27.27 -11.45
N ASP A 409 -6.07 -26.04 -11.18
CA ASP A 409 -5.41 -24.80 -11.60
C ASP A 409 -4.54 -24.19 -10.48
N VAL A 410 -4.34 -24.92 -9.37
CA VAL A 410 -3.52 -24.45 -8.24
C VAL A 410 -2.10 -24.12 -8.68
N GLN A 411 -1.60 -22.97 -8.24
CA GLN A 411 -0.24 -22.54 -8.44
C GLN A 411 0.59 -22.85 -7.20
N ILE A 412 1.47 -23.85 -7.29
CA ILE A 412 2.34 -24.24 -6.19
C ILE A 412 3.69 -23.54 -6.35
N PHE A 413 4.06 -22.74 -5.36
CA PHE A 413 5.38 -22.12 -5.24
C PHE A 413 6.21 -22.94 -4.25
N VAL A 414 7.24 -23.62 -4.75
CA VAL A 414 8.15 -24.40 -3.92
C VAL A 414 9.23 -23.49 -3.38
N THR A 415 9.42 -23.44 -2.08
CA THR A 415 10.51 -22.62 -1.51
C THR A 415 11.81 -23.39 -1.42
N LEU A 416 12.92 -22.68 -1.57
CA LEU A 416 14.21 -23.10 -1.03
C LEU A 416 14.30 -22.52 0.37
N PRO A 417 14.10 -23.32 1.44
CA PRO A 417 13.99 -22.78 2.80
C PRO A 417 15.27 -22.06 3.24
N SER A 418 15.14 -21.19 4.25
CA SER A 418 16.28 -20.48 4.84
C SER A 418 17.39 -21.44 5.31
N SER A 419 18.62 -20.93 5.35
CA SER A 419 19.73 -21.58 6.04
C SER A 419 19.60 -21.43 7.58
N LEU A 420 20.50 -22.10 8.29
CA LEU A 420 20.74 -21.91 9.72
C LEU A 420 21.96 -21.02 9.92
N PHE A 421 21.83 -20.06 10.84
CA PHE A 421 22.90 -19.13 11.19
C PHE A 421 23.45 -19.42 12.59
N LYS A 422 24.53 -18.70 12.93
CA LYS A 422 25.14 -18.83 14.26
C LYS A 422 24.08 -18.66 15.35
N SER A 423 23.94 -19.68 16.17
CA SER A 423 22.95 -19.72 17.23
C SER A 423 23.58 -20.17 18.55
N ASP A 424 23.15 -19.53 19.64
CA ASP A 424 23.41 -19.96 21.02
C ASP A 424 22.27 -20.84 21.57
N VAL A 425 21.14 -20.93 20.85
CA VAL A 425 19.95 -21.73 21.22
C VAL A 425 19.96 -23.08 20.51
N TRP A 426 20.31 -23.11 19.23
CA TRP A 426 20.36 -24.30 18.39
C TRP A 426 21.78 -24.86 18.36
N THR A 427 22.16 -25.69 19.33
CA THR A 427 23.55 -26.18 19.50
C THR A 427 24.12 -26.92 18.29
N GLU A 428 23.26 -27.54 17.47
CA GLU A 428 23.63 -28.29 16.27
C GLU A 428 23.37 -27.51 14.96
N TRP A 429 23.23 -26.17 15.01
CA TRP A 429 22.86 -25.34 13.87
C TRP A 429 23.76 -25.55 12.63
N LYS A 430 25.07 -25.80 12.82
CA LYS A 430 26.01 -26.03 11.72
C LYS A 430 25.69 -27.29 10.93
N GLU A 431 25.47 -28.40 11.65
CA GLU A 431 25.13 -29.67 11.03
C GLU A 431 23.73 -29.62 10.42
N TRP A 432 22.79 -28.96 11.10
CA TRP A 432 21.46 -28.74 10.57
C TRP A 432 21.51 -27.96 9.25
N GLY A 433 22.17 -26.80 9.21
CA GLY A 433 22.36 -26.01 8.00
C GLY A 433 23.02 -26.83 6.88
N ALA A 434 24.07 -27.59 7.19
CA ALA A 434 24.74 -28.45 6.23
C ALA A 434 23.83 -29.54 5.65
N ARG A 435 22.96 -30.16 6.47
CA ARG A 435 21.96 -31.14 6.00
C ARG A 435 20.90 -30.48 5.10
N VAL A 436 20.45 -29.27 5.45
CA VAL A 436 19.50 -28.49 4.62
C VAL A 436 20.12 -28.18 3.26
N GLU A 437 21.33 -27.61 3.24
CA GLU A 437 22.03 -27.25 2.00
C GLU A 437 22.36 -28.48 1.14
N LYS A 438 22.83 -29.57 1.75
CA LYS A 438 23.22 -30.80 1.03
C LYS A 438 22.04 -31.56 0.46
N TYR A 439 20.91 -31.63 1.18
CA TYR A 439 19.80 -32.51 0.81
C TYR A 439 18.52 -31.76 0.44
N VAL A 440 18.06 -30.84 1.29
CA VAL A 440 16.75 -30.20 1.13
C VAL A 440 16.74 -29.21 -0.03
N ILE A 441 17.76 -28.35 -0.15
CA ILE A 441 17.81 -27.33 -1.21
C ILE A 441 17.82 -27.97 -2.62
N PRO A 442 18.65 -28.97 -2.92
CA PRO A 442 18.61 -29.65 -4.22
C PRO A 442 17.28 -30.35 -4.48
N LEU A 443 16.74 -31.07 -3.48
CA LEU A 443 15.48 -31.80 -3.66
C LEU A 443 14.29 -30.88 -3.93
N ASN A 444 14.17 -29.76 -3.21
CA ASN A 444 13.10 -28.79 -3.47
C ASN A 444 13.24 -28.17 -4.87
N ARG A 445 14.47 -27.90 -5.33
CA ARG A 445 14.73 -27.40 -6.67
C ARG A 445 14.35 -28.43 -7.75
N GLU A 446 14.76 -29.69 -7.58
CA GLU A 446 14.42 -30.78 -8.50
C GLU A 446 12.91 -31.04 -8.55
N LEU A 447 12.23 -31.02 -7.40
CA LEU A 447 10.77 -31.15 -7.32
C LEU A 447 10.06 -30.01 -8.06
N ALA A 448 10.53 -28.78 -7.87
CA ALA A 448 9.97 -27.62 -8.57
C ALA A 448 10.17 -27.73 -10.08
N GLU A 449 11.38 -28.07 -10.54
CA GLU A 449 11.71 -28.26 -11.95
C GLU A 449 10.87 -29.37 -12.58
N LYS A 450 10.75 -30.53 -11.91
CA LYS A 450 9.97 -31.68 -12.37
C LYS A 450 8.51 -31.32 -12.67
N HIS A 451 7.91 -30.50 -11.81
CA HIS A 451 6.51 -30.09 -11.93
C HIS A 451 6.31 -28.78 -12.70
N GLY A 452 7.39 -28.08 -13.07
CA GLY A 452 7.30 -26.74 -13.67
C GLY A 452 6.81 -25.66 -12.70
N TYR A 453 7.00 -25.87 -11.39
CA TYR A 453 6.58 -24.94 -10.35
C TYR A 453 7.59 -23.80 -10.19
N PRO A 454 7.12 -22.55 -9.97
CA PRO A 454 7.99 -21.45 -9.61
C PRO A 454 8.68 -21.71 -8.27
N VAL A 455 9.91 -21.19 -8.14
CA VAL A 455 10.73 -21.33 -6.95
C VAL A 455 10.81 -20.00 -6.22
N ILE A 456 10.58 -20.01 -4.90
CA ILE A 456 10.89 -18.88 -4.02
C ILE A 456 12.24 -19.17 -3.35
N ASP A 457 13.31 -18.55 -3.86
CA ASP A 457 14.66 -18.73 -3.30
C ASP A 457 14.85 -17.86 -2.05
N VAL A 458 14.44 -18.39 -0.89
CA VAL A 458 14.70 -17.77 0.42
C VAL A 458 16.13 -18.07 0.88
N PHE A 459 16.66 -19.26 0.56
CA PHE A 459 18.00 -19.69 0.96
C PHE A 459 19.09 -18.68 0.57
N THR A 460 19.19 -18.34 -0.72
CA THR A 460 20.20 -17.40 -1.23
C THR A 460 20.03 -16.01 -0.59
N TRP A 461 18.79 -15.54 -0.47
CA TRP A 461 18.49 -14.26 0.16
C TRP A 461 18.90 -14.25 1.64
N ALA A 462 18.48 -15.26 2.42
CA ALA A 462 18.74 -15.34 3.85
C ALA A 462 20.25 -15.37 4.17
N ASN A 463 21.07 -15.98 3.32
CA ASN A 463 22.53 -15.97 3.49
C ASN A 463 23.15 -14.57 3.44
N GLY A 464 22.50 -13.62 2.77
CA GLY A 464 22.87 -12.19 2.80
C GLY A 464 22.20 -11.39 3.92
N HIS A 465 21.28 -12.01 4.67
CA HIS A 465 20.44 -11.37 5.68
C HIS A 465 20.36 -12.14 7.02
N PRO A 466 21.49 -12.59 7.61
CA PRO A 466 21.47 -13.33 8.88
C PRO A 466 20.91 -12.50 10.04
N GLU A 467 20.96 -11.17 9.97
CA GLU A 467 20.41 -10.25 10.97
C GLU A 467 18.88 -10.38 11.14
N VAL A 468 18.18 -10.95 10.16
CA VAL A 468 16.74 -11.21 10.24
C VAL A 468 16.43 -12.33 11.24
N PHE A 469 17.40 -13.20 11.56
CA PHE A 469 17.22 -14.43 12.33
C PHE A 469 17.96 -14.36 13.69
N PRO A 470 17.42 -13.67 14.70
CA PRO A 470 18.12 -13.44 15.98
C PRO A 470 18.49 -14.70 16.74
N ASP A 471 17.69 -15.78 16.64
CA ASP A 471 18.02 -17.08 17.24
C ASP A 471 18.80 -17.99 16.28
N GLY A 472 19.11 -17.52 15.07
CA GLY A 472 19.76 -18.28 14.00
C GLY A 472 18.84 -19.13 13.12
N LEU A 473 17.51 -19.08 13.31
CA LEU A 473 16.53 -19.85 12.53
C LEU A 473 15.23 -19.08 12.23
N HIS A 474 14.68 -18.35 13.19
CA HIS A 474 13.38 -17.70 13.12
C HIS A 474 13.51 -16.18 13.07
N PRO A 475 12.80 -15.50 12.15
CA PRO A 475 12.57 -14.07 12.29
C PRO A 475 11.75 -13.75 13.55
N GLU A 476 11.84 -12.51 14.03
CA GLU A 476 11.02 -11.98 15.13
C GLU A 476 10.26 -10.72 14.70
N ASP A 477 9.01 -10.58 15.16
CA ASP A 477 8.19 -9.37 15.03
C ASP A 477 8.32 -8.67 13.65
N ASP A 478 8.88 -7.45 13.59
CA ASP A 478 8.98 -6.68 12.35
C ASP A 478 10.01 -7.24 11.34
N ALA A 479 10.92 -8.13 11.76
CA ALA A 479 11.82 -8.83 10.83
C ALA A 479 11.02 -9.77 9.88
N TYR A 480 9.84 -10.26 10.31
CA TYR A 480 8.93 -10.96 9.41
C TYR A 480 8.42 -10.09 8.28
N LYS A 481 8.42 -8.75 8.40
CA LYS A 481 8.06 -7.86 7.29
C LYS A 481 9.09 -7.93 6.17
N THR A 482 10.38 -7.94 6.51
CA THR A 482 11.46 -8.10 5.54
C THR A 482 11.41 -9.47 4.88
N TYR A 483 11.17 -10.52 5.66
CA TYR A 483 10.97 -11.88 5.15
C TYR A 483 9.75 -11.98 4.23
N ALA A 484 8.62 -11.40 4.62
CA ALA A 484 7.41 -11.34 3.80
C ALA A 484 7.64 -10.58 2.50
N LYS A 485 8.41 -9.49 2.52
CA LYS A 485 8.76 -8.75 1.30
C LYS A 485 9.53 -9.64 0.33
N ARG A 486 10.48 -10.46 0.82
CA ARG A 486 11.20 -11.40 -0.04
C ARG A 486 10.25 -12.39 -0.72
N VAL A 487 9.29 -12.93 0.03
CA VAL A 487 8.25 -13.82 -0.53
C VAL A 487 7.38 -13.07 -1.53
N TYR A 488 6.93 -11.87 -1.18
CA TYR A 488 6.11 -11.02 -2.04
C TYR A 488 6.78 -10.72 -3.39
N ASP A 489 8.05 -10.33 -3.38
CA ASP A 489 8.80 -9.97 -4.60
C ASP A 489 8.90 -11.15 -5.59
N GLU A 490 8.83 -12.40 -5.12
CA GLU A 490 8.92 -13.61 -5.94
C GLU A 490 7.56 -14.09 -6.47
N ILE A 491 6.45 -13.70 -5.83
CA ILE A 491 5.10 -14.15 -6.22
C ILE A 491 4.28 -13.04 -6.88
N TYR A 492 4.54 -11.78 -6.56
CA TYR A 492 3.76 -10.65 -7.04
C TYR A 492 3.99 -10.44 -8.55
N GLY A 493 2.89 -10.42 -9.31
CA GLY A 493 2.92 -10.36 -10.78
C GLY A 493 3.31 -11.68 -11.47
N VAL A 494 3.65 -12.73 -10.70
CA VAL A 494 3.87 -14.10 -11.19
C VAL A 494 2.63 -14.95 -10.99
N ILE A 495 1.88 -14.74 -9.89
CA ILE A 495 0.57 -15.35 -9.67
C ILE A 495 -0.34 -14.96 -10.85
N LYS A 496 -0.81 -15.98 -11.56
CA LYS A 496 -1.88 -15.84 -12.55
C LYS A 496 -3.19 -15.67 -11.82
N THR A 497 -3.90 -14.58 -12.09
CA THR A 497 -5.22 -14.42 -11.50
C THR A 497 -6.21 -15.34 -12.21
N PRO A 498 -7.37 -15.59 -11.60
CA PRO A 498 -8.42 -16.35 -12.26
C PRO A 498 -8.93 -15.73 -13.59
N GLU A 499 -8.65 -14.46 -13.90
CA GLU A 499 -8.85 -13.85 -15.23
C GLU A 499 -7.76 -14.26 -16.23
N ASP A 500 -6.54 -14.51 -15.78
CA ASP A 500 -5.41 -14.94 -16.61
C ASP A 500 -5.50 -16.41 -17.02
N LEU A 501 -6.25 -17.21 -16.27
CA LEU A 501 -6.38 -18.66 -16.46
C LEU A 501 -7.49 -19.07 -17.46
N GLY A 502 -8.34 -18.13 -17.89
CA GLY A 502 -9.38 -18.34 -18.91
C GLY A 502 -10.80 -18.44 -18.36
#